data_AF-L7UEL7-F1
#
_entry.id   AF-L7UEL7-F1
#
_cell.length_a   1.000
_cell.length_b   1.000
_cell.length_c   1.000
_cell.angle_alpha   90.00
_cell.angle_beta   90.00
_cell.angle_gamma   90.00
#
_symmetry.space_group_name_H-M   'P 1'
#
loop_
_entity.id
_entity.type
_entity.pdbx_description
1 polymer ?
#
loop_
_entity_poly.entity_id
_entity_poly.type
_entity_poly.pdbx_seq_one_letter_code
_entity_poly.pdbx_strand_id
1 'polypeptide(L)'
;MGHYVEQASGMFDSVRYNTKTTPELRVAMQKKVKELMGRIDEREARMRRIREEYQIDAERLATLVMQFQKQSRGSEMQSYQSQGGASGAALIPAGVIANIIREREMVDSERAQIRKVELVLRNLSDTELYNDPKTGEVKSRQPLHQLTDDELEYLGF
;
A
#
# COMPACT_ATOMS: atom_id res chain seq x y z
N MET A 1 21.73 1.86 47.71
CA MET A 1 21.58 0.41 47.46
C MET A 1 20.93 0.26 46.09
N GLY A 2 21.69 -0.15 45.07
CA GLY A 2 21.16 -0.43 43.75
C GLY A 2 20.89 -1.92 43.62
N HIS A 3 19.65 -2.32 43.34
CA HIS A 3 19.33 -3.70 43.02
C HIS A 3 19.78 -3.97 41.59
N TYR A 4 20.77 -4.86 41.43
CA TYR A 4 21.11 -5.43 40.12
C TYR A 4 20.05 -6.48 39.78
N VAL A 5 19.37 -6.30 38.65
CA VAL A 5 18.46 -7.31 38.11
C VAL A 5 19.29 -8.25 37.25
N GLU A 6 19.64 -9.42 37.80
CA GLU A 6 20.52 -10.41 37.13
C GLU A 6 19.88 -11.07 35.89
N GLN A 7 18.57 -10.92 35.68
CA GLN A 7 17.85 -11.48 34.54
C GLN A 7 16.82 -10.49 33.98
N ALA A 8 17.30 -9.36 33.44
CA ALA A 8 16.44 -8.47 32.65
C ALA A 8 15.80 -9.20 31.45
N SER A 9 16.47 -10.21 30.90
CA SER A 9 15.98 -11.03 29.78
C SER A 9 14.72 -11.85 30.13
N GLY A 10 14.62 -12.36 31.37
CA GLY A 10 13.49 -13.19 31.81
C GLY A 10 12.19 -12.41 32.05
N MET A 11 12.27 -11.08 32.25
CA MET A 11 11.08 -10.22 32.37
C MET A 11 10.36 -10.02 31.03
N PHE A 12 11.07 -10.15 29.91
CA PHE A 12 10.52 -9.99 28.56
C PHE A 12 10.24 -11.31 27.83
N ASP A 13 10.67 -12.46 28.40
CA ASP A 13 10.52 -13.79 27.79
C ASP A 13 9.07 -14.25 27.61
N SER A 14 8.12 -13.66 28.34
CA SER A 14 6.70 -14.07 28.32
C SER A 14 5.85 -13.35 27.28
N VAL A 15 6.34 -12.27 26.66
CA VAL A 15 5.61 -11.51 25.64
C VAL A 15 6.49 -11.35 24.41
N ARG A 16 6.53 -12.38 23.56
CA ARG A 16 7.12 -12.29 22.22
C ARG A 16 6.20 -11.46 21.32
N TYR A 17 6.21 -10.14 21.50
CA TYR A 17 5.26 -9.22 20.83
C TYR A 17 5.35 -9.31 19.30
N ASN A 18 6.54 -9.62 18.78
CA ASN A 18 6.84 -9.77 17.36
C ASN A 18 6.49 -11.15 16.78
N THR A 19 6.08 -12.10 17.62
CA THR A 19 5.71 -13.45 17.19
C THR A 19 4.20 -13.52 17.08
N LYS A 20 3.69 -13.66 15.84
CA LYS A 20 2.25 -13.75 15.55
C LYS A 20 1.90 -15.13 15.02
N THR A 21 0.71 -15.60 15.34
CA THR A 21 0.17 -16.84 14.81
C THR A 21 -0.39 -16.63 13.39
N THR A 22 -0.46 -17.69 12.57
CA THR A 22 -1.08 -17.60 11.23
C THR A 22 -2.49 -16.97 11.25
N PRO A 23 -3.40 -17.30 12.19
CA PRO A 23 -4.72 -16.68 12.26
C PRO A 23 -4.68 -15.16 12.53
N GLU A 24 -3.84 -14.71 13.47
CA GLU A 24 -3.67 -13.28 13.77
C GLU A 24 -3.12 -12.53 12.56
N LEU A 25 -2.09 -13.09 11.91
CA LEU A 25 -1.47 -12.54 10.72
C LEU A 25 -2.49 -12.42 9.57
N ARG A 26 -3.32 -13.45 9.39
CA ARG A 26 -4.38 -13.48 8.36
C ARG A 26 -5.40 -12.36 8.59
N VAL A 27 -5.85 -12.17 9.83
CA VAL A 27 -6.79 -11.09 10.18
C VAL A 27 -6.18 -9.71 9.91
N ALA A 28 -4.93 -9.49 10.34
CA ALA A 28 -4.25 -8.21 10.13
C ALA A 28 -4.00 -7.91 8.65
N MET A 29 -3.53 -8.90 7.88
CA MET A 29 -3.34 -8.77 6.43
C MET A 29 -4.66 -8.52 5.68
N GLN A 30 -5.74 -9.22 6.03
CA GLN A 30 -7.06 -8.97 5.44
C GLN A 30 -7.58 -7.56 5.77
N LYS A 31 -7.37 -7.09 7.00
CA LYS A 31 -7.68 -5.70 7.40
C LYS A 31 -6.87 -4.71 6.56
N LYS A 32 -5.57 -4.97 6.35
CA LYS A 32 -4.70 -4.11 5.55
C LYS A 32 -5.14 -4.04 4.08
N VAL A 33 -5.51 -5.17 3.48
CA VAL A 33 -6.05 -5.20 2.11
C VAL A 33 -7.30 -4.34 2.00
N LYS A 34 -8.25 -4.48 2.94
CA LYS A 34 -9.46 -3.64 2.96
C LYS A 34 -9.15 -2.15 3.11
N GLU A 35 -8.17 -1.80 3.94
CA GLU A 35 -7.71 -0.42 4.11
C GLU A 35 -7.14 0.15 2.80
N LEU A 36 -6.26 -0.60 2.12
CA LEU A 36 -5.67 -0.19 0.85
C LEU A 36 -6.73 -0.06 -0.25
N MET A 37 -7.70 -0.98 -0.31
CA MET A 37 -8.82 -0.88 -1.25
C MET A 37 -9.65 0.39 -1.01
N GLY A 38 -9.97 0.70 0.25
CA GLY A 38 -10.69 1.93 0.59
C GLY A 38 -9.94 3.20 0.17
N ARG A 39 -8.61 3.23 0.37
CA ARG A 39 -7.77 4.35 -0.10
C ARG A 39 -7.77 4.48 -1.62
N ILE A 40 -7.73 3.37 -2.36
CA ILE A 40 -7.83 3.38 -3.82
C ILE A 40 -9.18 3.96 -4.25
N ASP A 41 -10.28 3.54 -3.65
CA ASP A 41 -11.62 4.04 -3.98
C ASP A 41 -11.74 5.55 -3.73
N GLU A 42 -11.19 6.04 -2.61
CA GLU A 42 -11.13 7.47 -2.31
C GLU A 42 -10.32 8.25 -3.35
N ARG A 43 -9.16 7.72 -3.77
CA ARG A 43 -8.32 8.33 -4.82
C ARG A 43 -9.03 8.36 -6.16
N GLU A 44 -9.67 7.26 -6.55
CA GLU A 44 -10.44 7.17 -7.79
C GLU A 44 -11.64 8.13 -7.78
N ALA A 45 -12.31 8.29 -6.64
CA ALA A 45 -13.36 9.28 -6.46
C ALA A 45 -12.83 10.72 -6.59
N ARG A 46 -11.66 11.04 -6.00
CA ARG A 46 -11.01 12.35 -6.16
C ARG A 46 -10.66 12.63 -7.63
N MET A 47 -10.05 11.66 -8.32
CA MET A 47 -9.73 11.79 -9.74
C MET A 47 -10.99 12.02 -10.58
N ARG A 48 -12.07 11.31 -10.29
CA ARG A 48 -13.35 11.48 -10.99
C ARG A 48 -13.91 12.89 -10.81
N ARG A 49 -13.94 13.41 -9.58
CA ARG A 49 -14.38 14.79 -9.29
C ARG A 49 -13.57 15.82 -10.07
N ILE A 50 -12.24 15.68 -10.09
CA ILE A 50 -11.36 16.58 -10.86
C ILE A 50 -11.68 16.49 -12.36
N ARG A 51 -11.91 15.29 -12.89
CA ARG A 51 -12.26 15.13 -14.30
C ARG A 51 -13.61 15.74 -14.65
N GLU A 52 -14.60 15.64 -13.76
CA GLU A 52 -15.92 16.26 -13.92
C GLU A 52 -15.82 17.79 -13.86
N GLU A 53 -15.10 18.33 -12.89
CA GLU A 53 -14.90 19.79 -12.70
C GLU A 53 -14.27 20.45 -13.92
N TYR A 54 -13.25 19.81 -14.51
CA TYR A 54 -12.52 20.35 -15.65
C TYR A 54 -13.00 19.81 -17.01
N GLN A 55 -14.07 19.02 -17.04
CA GLN A 55 -14.61 18.38 -18.25
C GLN A 55 -13.51 17.68 -19.07
N ILE A 56 -12.75 16.81 -18.38
CA ILE A 56 -11.61 16.09 -18.96
C ILE A 56 -12.07 14.74 -19.49
N ASP A 57 -12.38 14.71 -20.77
CA ASP A 57 -12.63 13.48 -21.51
C ASP A 57 -11.38 12.61 -21.65
N ALA A 58 -11.58 11.31 -21.91
CA ALA A 58 -10.48 10.34 -21.98
C ALA A 58 -9.43 10.70 -23.05
N GLU A 59 -9.89 11.15 -24.22
CA GLU A 59 -9.02 11.60 -25.32
C GLU A 59 -8.25 12.87 -24.95
N ARG A 60 -8.94 13.80 -24.27
CA ARG A 60 -8.34 15.05 -23.80
C ARG A 60 -7.27 14.80 -22.75
N LEU A 61 -7.51 13.87 -21.83
CA LEU A 61 -6.53 13.46 -20.82
C LEU A 61 -5.27 12.87 -21.47
N ALA A 62 -5.43 12.02 -22.49
CA ALA A 62 -4.28 11.44 -23.21
C ALA A 62 -3.41 12.52 -23.87
N THR A 63 -4.03 13.49 -24.55
CA THR A 63 -3.30 14.62 -25.16
C THR A 63 -2.56 15.47 -24.12
N LEU A 64 -3.22 15.77 -23.01
CA LEU A 64 -2.62 16.56 -21.92
C LEU A 64 -1.46 15.83 -21.25
N VAL A 65 -1.57 14.52 -21.03
CA VAL A 65 -0.48 13.71 -20.48
C VAL A 65 0.71 13.65 -21.44
N MET A 66 0.46 13.47 -22.75
CA MET A 66 1.52 13.49 -23.76
C MET A 66 2.24 14.85 -23.81
N GLN A 67 1.50 15.95 -23.70
CA GLN A 67 2.08 17.30 -23.60
C GLN A 67 2.91 17.45 -22.32
N PHE A 68 2.39 17.03 -21.17
CA PHE A 68 3.11 17.05 -19.89
C PHE A 68 4.42 16.25 -19.91
N GLN A 69 4.41 15.04 -20.49
CA GLN A 69 5.60 14.18 -20.60
C GLN A 69 6.66 14.74 -21.54
N LYS A 70 6.26 15.30 -22.69
CA LYS A 70 7.17 15.98 -23.62
C LYS A 70 7.81 17.21 -22.97
N GLN A 71 7.06 17.90 -22.11
CA GLN A 71 7.44 19.16 -21.50
C GLN A 71 8.22 18.98 -20.18
N SER A 72 8.05 17.87 -19.45
CA SER A 72 8.87 17.55 -18.27
C SER A 72 10.37 17.37 -18.59
N ARG A 73 10.74 17.27 -19.87
CA ARG A 73 12.12 17.29 -20.36
C ARG A 73 12.67 18.70 -20.65
N GLY A 74 11.82 19.73 -20.62
CA GLY A 74 12.17 21.13 -20.87
C GLY A 74 11.50 22.05 -19.83
N SER A 75 12.27 22.40 -18.80
CA SER A 75 11.86 23.23 -17.66
C SER A 75 11.32 24.60 -18.07
N GLU A 76 10.01 24.80 -18.04
CA GLU A 76 9.36 26.12 -17.85
C GLU A 76 7.90 25.93 -17.42
N MET A 77 7.51 26.53 -16.28
CA MET A 77 6.12 26.54 -15.79
C MET A 77 5.21 27.23 -16.82
N GLN A 78 4.24 26.51 -17.40
CA GLN A 78 3.23 27.12 -18.27
C GLN A 78 1.83 26.50 -18.12
N SER A 79 0.82 27.32 -18.36
CA SER A 79 -0.60 26.98 -18.47
C SER A 79 -0.91 26.41 -19.87
N TYR A 80 -1.71 25.34 -19.95
CA TYR A 80 -2.05 24.71 -21.23
C TYR A 80 -3.16 25.50 -21.94
N GLN A 81 -2.82 26.17 -23.05
CA GLN A 81 -3.77 26.80 -23.97
C GLN A 81 -3.86 26.01 -25.27
N SER A 82 -5.08 25.74 -25.73
CA SER A 82 -5.38 24.90 -26.89
C SER A 82 -4.87 25.51 -28.20
N GLN A 83 -4.07 24.77 -28.95
CA GLN A 83 -3.92 25.01 -30.38
C GLN A 83 -5.08 24.31 -31.10
N GLY A 84 -6.16 25.04 -31.34
CA GLY A 84 -7.34 24.57 -32.04
C GLY A 84 -8.57 25.40 -31.69
N GLY A 85 -8.96 26.31 -32.59
CA GLY A 85 -10.03 27.27 -32.38
C GLY A 85 -11.38 26.61 -32.09
N ALA A 86 -11.82 26.69 -30.85
CA ALA A 86 -13.21 26.63 -30.45
C ALA A 86 -13.38 27.46 -29.18
N SER A 87 -14.11 28.55 -29.28
CA SER A 87 -14.54 29.41 -28.19
C SER A 87 -15.24 28.57 -27.11
N GLY A 88 -14.54 28.29 -26.01
CA GLY A 88 -15.09 27.53 -24.87
C GLY A 88 -14.13 26.56 -24.18
N ALA A 89 -12.88 26.40 -24.65
CA ALA A 89 -11.93 25.48 -24.03
C ALA A 89 -11.53 25.95 -22.61
N ALA A 90 -12.10 25.30 -21.59
CA ALA A 90 -11.71 25.49 -20.19
C ALA A 90 -10.19 25.29 -20.04
N LEU A 91 -9.49 26.33 -19.56
CA LEU A 91 -8.06 26.32 -19.31
C LEU A 91 -7.77 25.35 -18.15
N ILE A 92 -7.02 24.27 -18.40
CA ILE A 92 -6.65 23.30 -17.36
C ILE A 92 -5.26 23.65 -16.84
N PRO A 93 -5.11 24.00 -15.55
CA PRO A 93 -3.80 24.28 -14.97
C PRO A 93 -2.89 23.04 -15.01
N ALA A 94 -1.60 23.23 -15.30
CA ALA A 94 -0.64 22.12 -15.32
C ALA A 94 -0.54 21.35 -14.01
N GLY A 95 -0.78 22.03 -12.87
CA GLY A 95 -0.82 21.41 -11.55
C GLY A 95 -1.95 20.37 -11.40
N VAL A 96 -3.07 20.53 -12.11
CA VAL A 96 -4.19 19.57 -12.08
C VAL A 96 -3.78 18.26 -12.76
N ILE A 97 -3.11 18.35 -13.90
CA ILE A 97 -2.61 17.19 -14.65
C ILE A 97 -1.53 16.46 -13.86
N ALA A 98 -0.60 17.21 -13.25
CA ALA A 98 0.41 16.63 -12.37
C ALA A 98 -0.22 15.89 -11.18
N ASN A 99 -1.30 16.44 -10.59
CA ASN A 99 -2.03 15.79 -9.51
C ASN A 99 -2.70 14.48 -9.97
N ILE A 100 -3.35 14.48 -11.15
CA ILE A 100 -3.98 13.27 -11.71
C ILE A 100 -2.94 12.17 -11.97
N ILE A 101 -1.78 12.53 -12.54
CA ILE A 101 -0.69 11.57 -12.79
C ILE A 101 -0.19 10.98 -11.47
N ARG A 102 0.08 11.84 -10.48
CA ARG A 102 0.57 11.41 -9.17
C ARG A 102 -0.44 10.51 -8.45
N GLU A 103 -1.73 10.84 -8.49
CA GLU A 103 -2.78 10.00 -7.91
C GLU A 103 -2.83 8.64 -8.61
N ARG A 104 -2.66 8.57 -9.93
CA ARG A 104 -2.61 7.32 -10.68
C ARG A 104 -1.39 6.46 -10.31
N GLU A 105 -0.20 7.06 -10.19
CA GLU A 105 1.01 6.38 -9.74
C GLU A 105 0.84 5.79 -8.34
N MET A 106 0.20 6.55 -7.44
CA MET A 106 -0.10 6.08 -6.09
C MET A 106 -1.09 4.91 -6.11
N VAL A 107 -2.17 4.98 -6.89
CA VAL A 107 -3.10 3.85 -7.08
C VAL A 107 -2.38 2.60 -7.59
N ASP A 108 -1.50 2.75 -8.58
CA ASP A 108 -0.74 1.61 -9.12
C ASP A 108 0.21 0.99 -8.07
N SER A 109 0.82 1.84 -7.23
CA SER A 109 1.65 1.38 -6.11
C SER A 109 0.84 0.63 -5.04
N GLU A 110 -0.34 1.13 -4.67
CA GLU A 110 -1.25 0.51 -3.70
C GLU A 110 -1.79 -0.82 -4.23
N ARG A 111 -2.14 -0.90 -5.53
CA ARG A 111 -2.51 -2.16 -6.20
C ARG A 111 -1.36 -3.18 -6.19
N ALA A 112 -0.12 -2.72 -6.37
CA ALA A 112 1.04 -3.61 -6.27
C ALA A 112 1.24 -4.14 -4.85
N GLN A 113 1.00 -3.32 -3.83
CA GLN A 113 1.04 -3.75 -2.42
C GLN A 113 -0.05 -4.78 -2.13
N ILE A 114 -1.30 -4.54 -2.56
CA ILE A 114 -2.40 -5.50 -2.41
C ILE A 114 -2.01 -6.86 -2.99
N ARG A 115 -1.53 -6.90 -4.24
CA ARG A 115 -1.10 -8.16 -4.87
C ARG A 115 -0.04 -8.90 -4.06
N LYS A 116 0.92 -8.18 -3.47
CA LYS A 116 1.95 -8.80 -2.61
C LYS A 116 1.34 -9.40 -1.35
N VAL A 117 0.47 -8.67 -0.66
CA VAL A 117 -0.20 -9.15 0.57
C VAL A 117 -1.11 -10.35 0.26
N GLU A 118 -1.83 -10.33 -0.86
CA GLU A 118 -2.67 -11.46 -1.30
C GLU A 118 -1.86 -12.71 -1.62
N LEU A 119 -0.68 -12.56 -2.25
CA LEU A 119 0.23 -13.68 -2.50
C LEU A 119 0.74 -14.30 -1.19
N VAL A 120 1.07 -13.47 -0.19
CA VAL A 120 1.46 -13.96 1.13
C VAL A 120 0.29 -14.70 1.78
N LEU A 121 -0.90 -14.09 1.82
CA LEU A 121 -2.11 -14.70 2.36
C LEU A 121 -2.43 -16.06 1.73
N ARG A 122 -2.23 -16.20 0.42
CA ARG A 122 -2.44 -17.46 -0.31
C ARG A 122 -1.44 -18.54 0.08
N ASN A 123 -0.20 -18.15 0.40
CA ASN A 123 0.90 -19.07 0.68
C ASN A 123 1.07 -19.37 2.18
N LEU A 124 0.29 -18.76 3.07
CA LEU A 124 0.33 -19.04 4.50
C LEU A 124 -0.24 -20.44 4.79
N SER A 125 0.62 -21.33 5.27
CA SER A 125 0.22 -22.64 5.79
C SER A 125 -0.46 -22.51 7.15
N ASP A 126 -1.50 -23.31 7.38
CA ASP A 126 -2.22 -23.33 8.67
C ASP A 126 -1.54 -24.23 9.71
N THR A 127 -0.67 -25.14 9.27
CA THR A 127 0.01 -26.12 10.13
C THR A 127 1.48 -26.27 9.75
N GLU A 128 2.34 -26.34 10.77
CA GLU A 128 3.75 -26.72 10.65
C GLU A 128 3.95 -28.10 11.31
N LEU A 129 4.66 -28.99 10.63
CA LEU A 129 5.08 -30.27 11.20
C LEU A 129 6.35 -30.08 12.02
N TYR A 130 6.38 -30.65 13.22
CA TYR A 130 7.56 -30.64 14.09
C TYR A 130 7.77 -32.01 14.70
N ASN A 131 9.03 -32.33 14.99
CA ASN A 131 9.38 -33.56 15.70
C ASN A 131 9.33 -33.27 17.20
N ASP A 132 8.51 -34.03 17.93
CA ASP A 132 8.43 -33.92 19.38
C ASP A 132 9.75 -34.40 20.00
N PRO A 133 10.50 -33.54 20.72
CA PRO A 133 11.81 -33.89 21.26
C PRO A 133 11.76 -34.98 22.34
N LYS A 134 10.59 -35.25 22.92
CA LYS A 134 10.42 -36.27 23.97
C LYS A 134 10.03 -37.64 23.42
N THR A 135 9.27 -37.67 22.32
CA THR A 135 8.66 -38.91 21.78
C THR A 135 9.21 -39.30 20.42
N GLY A 136 9.88 -38.40 19.71
CA GLY A 136 10.38 -38.62 18.35
C GLY A 136 9.29 -38.67 17.28
N GLU A 137 8.01 -38.51 17.67
CA GLU A 137 6.88 -38.52 16.75
C GLU A 137 6.76 -37.19 16.00
N VAL A 138 6.31 -37.28 14.74
CA VAL A 138 5.96 -36.10 13.95
C VAL A 138 4.57 -35.62 14.39
N LYS A 139 4.49 -34.40 14.90
CA LYS A 139 3.24 -33.74 15.33
C LYS A 139 3.03 -32.46 14.56
N SER A 140 1.78 -31.98 14.48
CA SER A 140 1.43 -30.71 13.85
C SER A 140 1.20 -29.63 14.91
N ARG A 141 1.69 -28.41 14.66
CA ARG A 141 1.41 -27.21 15.46
C ARG A 141 1.02 -26.04 14.57
N GLN A 142 0.49 -24.98 15.18
CA GLN A 142 0.31 -23.71 14.46
C GLN A 142 1.67 -23.06 14.18
N PRO A 143 1.90 -22.56 12.96
CA PRO A 143 3.11 -21.82 12.64
C PRO A 143 3.19 -20.51 13.45
N LEU A 144 4.40 -20.20 13.89
CA LEU A 144 4.74 -18.95 14.54
C LEU A 144 5.57 -18.11 13.58
N HIS A 145 5.12 -16.89 13.29
CA HIS A 145 5.80 -15.98 12.37
C HIS A 145 6.48 -14.89 13.18
N GLN A 146 7.78 -14.69 12.95
CA GLN A 146 8.51 -13.56 13.50
C GLN A 146 8.44 -12.42 12.50
N LEU A 147 7.87 -11.30 12.93
CA LEU A 147 7.76 -10.08 12.13
C LEU A 147 8.81 -9.06 12.56
N THR A 148 9.28 -8.26 11.62
CA THR A 148 10.07 -7.07 11.93
C THR A 148 9.18 -5.94 12.44
N ASP A 149 9.78 -4.92 13.06
CA ASP A 149 9.04 -3.74 13.54
C ASP A 149 8.31 -3.02 12.40
N ASP A 150 8.95 -2.91 11.23
CA ASP A 150 8.35 -2.32 10.03
C ASP A 150 7.12 -3.13 9.55
N GLU A 151 7.16 -4.47 9.66
CA GLU A 151 6.05 -5.34 9.29
C GLU A 151 4.90 -5.24 10.28
N LEU A 152 5.20 -5.13 11.58
CA LEU A 152 4.21 -4.91 12.63
C LEU A 152 3.50 -3.56 12.43
N GLU A 153 4.25 -2.49 12.20
CA GLU A 153 3.70 -1.16 11.93
C GLU A 153 2.86 -1.16 10.65
N TYR A 154 3.37 -1.76 9.56
CA TYR A 154 2.67 -1.83 8.29
C TYR A 154 1.31 -2.55 8.41
N LEU A 155 1.27 -3.66 9.16
CA LEU A 155 0.06 -4.45 9.40
C LEU A 155 -0.85 -3.87 10.50
N GLY A 156 -0.36 -2.87 11.25
CA GLY A 156 -1.10 -2.19 12.31
C GLY A 156 -1.30 -3.07 13.55
N PHE A 157 -0.27 -3.83 13.93
CA PHE A 157 -0.21 -4.61 15.17
C PHE A 157 0.21 -3.78 16.39
#